data_AF-A0A958TJ85-F1
#
_entry.id   AF-A0A958TJ85-F1
#
_cell.length_a   1.000
_cell.length_b   1.000
_cell.length_c   1.000
_cell.angle_alpha   90.00
_cell.angle_beta   90.00
_cell.angle_gamma   90.00
#
_symmetry.space_group_name_H-M   'P 1'
#
loop_
_entity.id
_entity.type
_entity.pdbx_description
1 polymer ?
#
loop_
_entity_poly.entity_id
_entity_poly.type
_entity_poly.pdbx_seq_one_letter_code
_entity_poly.pdbx_strand_id
1 'polypeptide(L)' 'QNIETILKMEGVTPHIYGKKQTRPFRKMGHVTIVNENLDEARRIAEKVKNTIKVISK' A
#
# COMPACT_ATOMS: atom_id res chain seq x y z
N GLN A 1 2.61 -6.52 -6.75
CA GLN A 1 4.09 -6.43 -6.84
C GLN A 1 4.59 -5.37 -5.85
N ASN A 2 5.86 -5.45 -5.42
CA ASN A 2 6.54 -4.45 -4.56
C ASN A 2 6.03 -4.32 -3.11
N ILE A 3 5.41 -5.37 -2.56
CA ILE A 3 4.94 -5.37 -1.15
C ILE A 3 6.11 -5.40 -0.16
N GLU A 4 7.21 -6.09 -0.49
CA GLU A 4 8.39 -6.14 0.39
C GLU A 4 9.05 -4.76 0.56
N THR A 5 9.00 -3.92 -0.48
CA THR A 5 9.60 -2.58 -0.44
C THR A 5 8.85 -1.65 0.51
N ILE A 6 7.52 -1.71 0.52
CA ILE A 6 6.68 -0.88 1.42
C ILE A 6 6.70 -1.40 2.86
N LEU A 7 6.89 -2.70 3.06
CA LEU A 7 7.01 -3.29 4.41
C LEU A 7 8.27 -2.83 5.14
N LYS A 8 9.29 -2.40 4.39
CA LYS A 8 10.52 -1.80 4.96
C LYS A 8 10.36 -0.33 5.34
N MET A 9 9.24 0.31 5.00
CA MET A 9 9.00 1.70 5.35
C MET A 9 8.46 1.80 6.77
N GLU A 10 9.08 2.66 7.58
CA GLU A 10 8.68 2.89 8.95
C GLU A 10 7.27 3.50 9.02
N GLY A 11 6.44 2.99 9.94
CA GLY A 11 5.06 3.43 10.11
C GLY A 11 4.08 2.95 9.04
N VAL A 12 4.51 2.16 8.04
CA VAL A 12 3.64 1.65 6.97
C VAL A 12 3.18 0.23 7.27
N THR A 13 1.86 0.04 7.42
CA THR A 13 1.24 -1.27 7.66
C THR A 13 0.28 -1.61 6.52
N PRO A 14 0.67 -2.47 5.56
CA PRO A 14 -0.23 -2.95 4.51
C PRO A 14 -1.16 -4.06 5.01
N HIS A 15 -2.43 -4.02 4.60
CA HIS A 15 -3.42 -5.06 4.88
C HIS A 15 -4.06 -5.56 3.58
N ILE A 16 -3.85 -6.84 3.25
CA ILE A 16 -4.29 -7.46 1.99
C ILE A 16 -5.40 -8.46 2.29
N TYR A 17 -6.52 -8.38 1.57
CA TYR A 17 -7.73 -9.18 1.85
C TYR A 17 -7.67 -10.65 1.36
N GLY A 18 -6.51 -11.14 0.90
CA GLY A 18 -6.35 -12.55 0.48
C GLY A 18 -7.24 -13.00 -0.69
N LYS A 19 -7.75 -12.09 -1.53
CA LYS A 19 -8.64 -12.43 -2.65
C LYS A 19 -7.86 -13.15 -3.75
N LYS A 20 -8.29 -14.37 -4.10
CA LYS A 20 -7.66 -15.21 -5.15
C LYS A 20 -7.67 -14.58 -6.55
N GLN A 21 -8.69 -13.78 -6.88
CA GLN A 21 -8.84 -13.14 -8.19
C GLN A 21 -8.88 -11.61 -8.07
N THR A 22 -8.04 -10.95 -8.84
CA THR A 22 -8.07 -9.51 -9.06
C THR A 22 -9.12 -9.14 -10.12
N ARG A 23 -9.74 -7.97 -9.98
CA ARG A 23 -10.62 -7.37 -11.01
C ARG A 23 -10.36 -5.86 -11.05
N PRO A 24 -10.54 -5.18 -12.21
CA PRO A 24 -10.45 -3.72 -12.28
C PRO A 24 -11.32 -3.06 -11.21
N PHE A 25 -10.79 -2.01 -10.57
CA PHE A 25 -11.45 -1.25 -9.51
C PHE A 25 -11.86 -2.03 -8.25
N ARG A 26 -11.46 -3.31 -8.12
CA ARG A 26 -11.75 -4.12 -6.93
C ARG A 26 -10.79 -3.75 -5.81
N LYS A 27 -11.33 -3.46 -4.61
CA LYS A 27 -10.52 -3.29 -3.40
C LYS A 27 -9.81 -4.61 -3.06
N MET A 28 -8.48 -4.62 -3.17
CA MET A 28 -7.63 -5.77 -2.84
C MET A 28 -6.99 -5.69 -1.44
N GLY A 29 -7.10 -4.53 -0.80
CA GLY A 29 -6.54 -4.26 0.51
C GLY A 29 -6.63 -2.78 0.84
N HIS A 30 -5.89 -2.37 1.85
CA HIS A 30 -5.61 -0.99 2.20
C HIS A 30 -4.21 -0.91 2.84
N VAL A 31 -3.68 0.30 2.97
CA VAL A 31 -2.41 0.54 3.66
C VAL A 31 -2.66 1.64 4.68
N THR A 32 -2.24 1.41 5.91
CA THR A 32 -2.30 2.38 7.00
C THR A 32 -0.91 2.94 7.21
N ILE A 33 -0.81 4.26 7.35
CA ILE A 33 0.47 4.95 7.59
C ILE A 33 0.30 5.75 8.87
N VAL A 34 1.16 5.47 9.85
CA VAL A 34 1.20 6.16 11.14
C VAL A 34 2.47 7.00 11.18
N ASN A 35 2.30 8.31 11.38
CA ASN A 35 3.39 9.26 11.52
C ASN A 35 2.91 10.41 12.42
N GLU A 36 3.82 11.02 13.16
CA GLU A 36 3.55 12.18 14.02
C GLU A 36 3.22 13.44 13.18
N ASN A 37 3.81 13.55 11.99
CA ASN A 37 3.59 14.66 11.07
C ASN A 37 2.71 14.23 9.88
N LEU A 38 1.60 14.96 9.69
CA LEU A 38 0.63 14.69 8.62
C LEU A 38 1.21 14.91 7.22
N ASP A 39 2.07 15.91 7.03
CA ASP A 39 2.66 16.21 5.71
C ASP A 39 3.67 15.13 5.32
N GLU A 40 4.43 14.64 6.29
CA GLU A 40 5.33 13.48 6.13
C GLU A 40 4.52 12.23 5.78
N ALA A 41 3.42 11.97 6.50
CA ALA A 41 2.52 10.86 6.23
C ALA A 41 1.95 10.91 4.80
N ARG A 42 1.55 12.10 4.33
CA ARG A 42 1.05 12.29 2.96
C ARG A 42 2.11 12.02 1.91
N ARG A 43 3.34 12.51 2.09
CA ARG A 43 4.46 12.22 1.18
C ARG A 43 4.75 10.72 1.09
N ILE A 44 4.75 10.03 2.23
CA ILE A 44 4.92 8.57 2.27
C ILE A 44 3.74 7.89 1.57
N ALA A 45 2.51 8.33 1.79
CA ALA A 45 1.32 7.78 1.15
C ALA A 45 1.37 7.88 -0.38
N GLU A 46 1.81 9.02 -0.92
CA GLU A 46 2.01 9.18 -2.37
C GLU A 46 3.10 8.24 -2.91
N LYS A 47 4.24 8.15 -2.21
CA LYS A 47 5.33 7.24 -2.58
C LYS A 47 4.86 5.78 -2.60
N VAL A 48 4.12 5.36 -1.57
CA VAL A 48 3.53 4.03 -1.46
C VAL A 48 2.55 3.78 -2.61
N LYS A 49 1.64 4.71 -2.88
CA LYS A 49 0.66 4.62 -3.97
C LYS A 49 1.32 4.45 -5.34
N ASN A 50 2.41 5.16 -5.61
CA ASN A 50 3.14 5.08 -6.88
C ASN A 50 4.00 3.81 -7.01
N THR A 51 4.37 3.19 -5.89
CA THR A 51 5.24 1.99 -5.87
C THR A 51 4.44 0.69 -6.00
N ILE A 52 3.24 0.62 -5.41
CA ILE A 52 2.41 -0.59 -5.40
C ILE A 52 1.64 -0.72 -6.72
N LYS A 53 1.70 -1.90 -7.33
CA LYS A 53 0.80 -2.29 -8.42
C LYS A 53 0.11 -3.61 -8.09
N VAL A 54 -1.22 -3.59 -8.22
CA VAL A 54 -2.08 -4.78 -8.19
C VAL A 54 -2.20 -5.27 -9.64
N ILE A 55 -1.59 -6.41 -9.94
CA ILE A 55 -1.63 -7.02 -11.26
C ILE A 55 -2.40 -8.34 -11.19
N SER A 56 -3.16 -8.64 -12.24
CA SER A 56 -3.65 -10.00 -12.50
C SER A 56 -2.60 -10.70 -13.34
N LYS A 57 -2.24 -11.94 -12.97
CA LYS A 57 -1.74 -12.90 -13.96
C LYS A 57 -2.93 -13.66 -14.54
#